data_AF-A0A532CGE7-F1
#
_entry.id   AF-A0A532CGE7-F1
#
_cell.length_a   1.000
_cell.length_b   1.000
_cell.length_c   1.000
_cell.angle_alpha   90.00
_cell.angle_beta   90.00
_cell.angle_gamma   90.00
#
_symmetry.space_group_name_H-M   'P 1'
#
loop_
_entity.id
_entity.type
_entity.pdbx_description
1 polymer ?
#
loop_
_entity_poly.entity_id
_entity_poly.type
_entity_poly.pdbx_seq_one_letter_code
_entity_poly.pdbx_strand_id
1 'polypeptide(L)'
;MKAAQVLVALSLVCLGCSTPPEVKQALIAKDQGYAENQRLMEQYRELVTNVTERHHQWYRHVQTRLKLNLALQWATTNPKVTDVPELELAKDDAELLGSEVIALIHDIRLKNLPERKGPNGQVLFQAGTGDMSNLLQKLPELTGRVVQRVEKDGQASSTVDLTAFDQYRNNVGALRRINAIIKQYLDIDVTLSRDEVQPLAEAVRTLRR
;
A
#
# COMPACT_ATOMS: atom_id res chain seq x y z
N MET A 1 -32.34 -20.67 -56.42
CA MET A 1 -30.94 -20.96 -56.01
C MET A 1 -30.45 -19.94 -54.98
N LYS A 2 -30.76 -20.10 -53.69
CA LYS A 2 -30.12 -19.39 -52.55
C LYS A 2 -30.28 -20.13 -51.21
N ALA A 3 -31.21 -21.09 -51.11
CA ALA A 3 -31.42 -21.88 -49.89
C ALA A 3 -30.39 -23.02 -49.68
N ALA A 4 -29.67 -23.43 -50.72
CA ALA A 4 -28.75 -24.57 -50.65
C ALA A 4 -27.41 -24.25 -49.94
N GLN A 5 -26.99 -22.99 -49.88
CA GLN A 5 -25.70 -22.61 -49.28
C GLN A 5 -25.78 -22.40 -47.76
N VAL A 6 -26.96 -22.10 -47.21
CA VAL A 6 -27.17 -21.97 -45.75
C VAL A 6 -27.20 -23.34 -45.07
N LEU A 7 -27.63 -24.38 -45.80
CA LEU A 7 -27.67 -25.76 -45.30
C LEU A 7 -26.28 -26.42 -45.23
N VAL A 8 -25.31 -25.98 -46.04
CA VAL A 8 -23.93 -26.51 -46.01
C VAL A 8 -23.13 -25.92 -44.83
N ALA A 9 -23.41 -24.68 -44.43
CA ALA A 9 -22.79 -24.07 -43.25
C ALA A 9 -23.32 -24.65 -41.93
N LEU A 10 -24.56 -25.15 -41.88
CA LEU A 10 -25.09 -25.87 -40.72
C LEU A 10 -24.71 -27.36 -40.68
N SER A 11 -24.23 -27.94 -41.79
CA SER A 11 -23.76 -29.33 -41.83
C SER A 11 -22.38 -29.56 -41.22
N LEU A 12 -21.74 -28.53 -40.66
CA LEU A 12 -20.52 -28.68 -39.85
C LEU A 12 -20.79 -29.13 -38.39
N VAL A 13 -22.04 -29.47 -38.04
CA VAL A 13 -22.49 -29.73 -36.65
C VAL A 13 -22.70 -31.22 -36.35
N CYS A 14 -22.27 -32.17 -37.20
CA CYS A 14 -22.59 -33.59 -37.00
C CYS A 14 -21.41 -34.57 -37.06
N LEU A 15 -20.26 -34.22 -36.46
CA LEU A 15 -19.20 -35.20 -36.15
C LEU A 15 -18.55 -34.84 -34.80
N GLY A 16 -19.01 -35.46 -33.70
CA GLY A 16 -18.38 -35.44 -32.36
C GLY A 16 -18.22 -34.06 -31.73
N CYS A 17 -18.98 -33.74 -30.67
CA CYS A 17 -18.80 -32.51 -29.90
C CYS A 17 -17.52 -32.58 -29.04
N SER A 18 -16.34 -32.68 -29.66
CA SER A 18 -15.07 -32.46 -28.96
C SER A 18 -14.75 -30.97 -28.98
N THR A 19 -14.45 -30.42 -27.81
CA THR A 19 -14.00 -29.04 -27.70
C THR A 19 -12.68 -28.87 -28.47
N PRO A 20 -12.54 -27.86 -29.37
CA PRO A 20 -11.31 -27.65 -30.12
C PRO A 20 -10.09 -27.53 -29.18
N PRO A 21 -8.96 -28.21 -29.47
CA PRO A 21 -7.75 -28.16 -28.65
C PRO A 21 -7.26 -26.74 -28.35
N GLU A 22 -7.44 -25.81 -29.28
CA GLU A 22 -7.09 -24.40 -29.14
C GLU A 22 -7.83 -23.73 -27.99
N VAL A 23 -9.10 -24.09 -27.76
CA VAL A 23 -9.92 -23.56 -26.66
C VAL A 23 -9.42 -24.09 -25.32
N LYS A 24 -9.05 -25.39 -25.26
CA LYS A 24 -8.45 -25.99 -24.06
C LYS A 24 -7.10 -25.36 -23.73
N GLN A 25 -6.26 -25.12 -24.75
CA GLN A 25 -4.97 -24.45 -24.59
C GLN A 25 -5.13 -22.99 -24.15
N ALA A 26 -6.06 -22.23 -24.72
CA ALA A 26 -6.36 -20.87 -24.31
C ALA A 26 -6.80 -20.79 -22.85
N LEU A 27 -7.60 -21.77 -22.39
CA LEU A 27 -8.04 -21.86 -21.01
C LEU A 27 -6.88 -22.10 -20.03
N ILE A 28 -5.93 -22.97 -20.41
CA ILE A 28 -4.71 -23.25 -19.64
C ILE A 28 -3.82 -22.00 -19.59
N ALA A 29 -3.59 -21.36 -20.74
CA ALA A 29 -2.81 -20.12 -20.82
C ALA A 29 -3.44 -19.01 -19.97
N LYS A 30 -4.78 -18.93 -19.92
CA LYS A 30 -5.51 -17.98 -19.08
C LYS A 30 -5.36 -18.28 -17.59
N ASP A 31 -5.37 -19.54 -17.16
CA ASP A 31 -5.09 -19.88 -15.75
C ASP A 31 -3.64 -19.55 -15.36
N GLN A 32 -2.69 -19.83 -16.25
CA GLN A 32 -1.28 -19.45 -16.07
C GLN A 32 -1.14 -17.94 -15.94
N GLY A 33 -1.79 -17.17 -16.82
CA GLY A 33 -1.80 -15.71 -16.73
C GLY A 33 -2.42 -15.19 -15.43
N TYR A 34 -3.46 -15.82 -14.90
CA TYR A 34 -3.99 -15.48 -13.57
C TYR A 34 -3.00 -15.79 -12.44
N ALA A 35 -2.29 -16.92 -12.51
CA ALA A 35 -1.29 -17.28 -11.51
C ALA A 35 -0.09 -16.31 -11.53
N GLU A 36 0.41 -15.95 -12.71
CA GLU A 36 1.50 -14.99 -12.88
C GLU A 36 1.10 -13.59 -12.39
N ASN A 37 -0.10 -13.13 -12.75
CA ASN A 37 -0.62 -11.85 -12.29
C ASN A 37 -0.79 -11.80 -10.76
N GLN A 38 -1.26 -12.89 -10.15
CA GLN A 38 -1.35 -12.99 -8.69
C GLN A 38 0.04 -12.88 -8.06
N ARG A 39 1.04 -13.59 -8.60
CA ARG A 39 2.43 -13.53 -8.12
C ARG A 39 3.00 -12.11 -8.24
N LEU A 40 2.77 -11.42 -9.35
CA LEU A 40 3.21 -10.04 -9.55
C LEU A 40 2.58 -9.10 -8.51
N MET A 41 1.29 -9.26 -8.23
CA MET A 41 0.60 -8.44 -7.23
C MET A 41 1.07 -8.73 -5.81
N GLU A 42 1.42 -9.97 -5.47
CA GLU A 42 2.05 -10.31 -4.20
C GLU A 42 3.43 -9.64 -4.06
N GLN A 43 4.26 -9.69 -5.10
CA GLN A 43 5.54 -8.97 -5.12
C GLN A 43 5.37 -7.46 -5.00
N TYR A 44 4.36 -6.89 -5.66
CA TYR A 44 4.07 -5.46 -5.56
C TYR A 44 3.59 -5.08 -4.16
N ARG A 45 2.78 -5.92 -3.52
CA ARG A 45 2.35 -5.74 -2.12
C ARG A 45 3.54 -5.69 -1.16
N GLU A 46 4.47 -6.62 -1.32
CA GLU A 46 5.71 -6.66 -0.53
C GLU A 46 6.57 -5.42 -0.78
N LEU A 47 6.73 -5.00 -2.03
CA LEU A 47 7.49 -3.81 -2.39
C LEU A 47 6.91 -2.55 -1.74
N VAL A 48 5.60 -2.33 -1.84
CA VAL A 48 4.93 -1.16 -1.25
C VAL A 48 5.09 -1.15 0.27
N THR A 49 4.95 -2.32 0.90
CA THR A 49 5.14 -2.48 2.35
C THR A 49 6.57 -2.11 2.74
N ASN A 50 7.57 -2.69 2.08
CA ASN A 50 8.98 -2.47 2.37
C ASN A 50 9.42 -1.03 2.12
N VAL A 51 8.96 -0.41 1.03
CA VAL A 51 9.27 0.99 0.71
C VAL A 51 8.65 1.92 1.74
N THR A 52 7.41 1.66 2.17
CA THR A 52 6.75 2.49 3.17
C THR A 52 7.43 2.37 4.53
N GLU A 53 7.78 1.16 4.96
CA GLU A 53 8.52 0.95 6.20
C GLU A 53 9.89 1.64 6.18
N ARG A 54 10.64 1.48 5.09
CA ARG A 54 11.94 2.15 4.92
C ARG A 54 11.80 3.67 4.93
N HIS A 55 10.79 4.20 4.26
CA HIS A 55 10.49 5.63 4.27
C HIS A 55 10.21 6.11 5.70
N HIS A 56 9.41 5.36 6.47
CA HIS A 56 9.11 5.68 7.86
C HIS A 56 10.36 5.70 8.75
N GLN A 57 11.24 4.70 8.61
CA GLN A 57 12.52 4.67 9.32
C GLN A 57 13.42 5.85 8.95
N TRP A 58 13.51 6.17 7.65
CA TRP A 58 14.30 7.31 7.16
C TRP A 58 13.73 8.64 7.67
N TYR A 59 12.41 8.81 7.61
CA TYR A 59 11.70 9.97 8.14
C TYR A 59 12.00 10.15 9.63
N ARG A 60 11.83 9.09 10.44
CA ARG A 60 12.16 9.11 11.87
C ARG A 60 13.59 9.57 12.12
N HIS A 61 14.55 9.01 11.39
CA HIS A 61 15.97 9.36 11.53
C HIS A 61 16.25 10.83 11.18
N VAL A 62 15.78 11.29 10.02
CA VAL A 62 15.99 12.67 9.57
C VAL A 62 15.32 13.66 10.51
N GLN A 63 14.05 13.44 10.84
CA GLN A 63 13.27 14.34 11.71
C GLN A 63 13.83 14.39 13.12
N THR A 64 14.26 13.27 13.68
CA THR A 64 14.89 13.25 15.01
C THR A 64 16.13 14.14 15.03
N ARG A 65 17.01 14.02 14.02
CA ARG A 65 18.22 14.86 13.96
C ARG A 65 17.90 16.33 13.74
N LEU A 66 16.95 16.65 12.86
CA LEU A 66 16.56 18.04 12.59
C LEU A 66 15.96 18.70 13.84
N LYS A 67 15.00 18.05 14.51
CA LYS A 67 14.37 18.58 15.72
C LYS A 67 15.34 18.62 16.90
N LEU A 68 16.23 17.63 17.05
CA LEU A 68 17.27 17.66 18.08
C LEU A 68 18.24 18.83 17.85
N ASN A 69 18.69 19.03 16.61
CA ASN A 69 19.54 20.16 16.27
C ASN A 69 18.84 21.50 16.55
N LEU A 70 17.57 21.63 16.16
CA LEU A 70 16.77 22.83 16.43
C LEU A 70 16.61 23.09 17.94
N ALA A 71 16.31 22.05 18.72
CA ALA A 71 16.21 22.15 20.16
C ALA A 71 17.53 22.60 20.80
N LEU A 72 18.66 22.05 20.35
CA LEU A 72 20.00 22.44 20.81
C LEU A 72 20.34 23.87 20.42
N GLN A 73 19.98 24.30 19.21
CA GLN A 73 20.14 25.70 18.78
C GLN A 73 19.36 26.63 19.70
N TRP A 74 18.11 26.32 20.03
CA TRP A 74 17.32 27.13 20.96
C TRP A 74 17.78 27.04 22.42
N ALA A 75 18.47 25.96 22.81
CA ALA A 75 19.05 25.83 24.14
C ALA A 75 20.39 26.57 24.29
N THR A 76 21.21 26.60 23.24
CA THR A 76 22.60 27.10 23.31
C THR A 76 22.81 28.44 22.64
N THR A 77 21.93 28.80 21.71
CA THR A 77 22.03 30.01 20.90
C THR A 77 20.70 30.74 20.85
N ASN A 78 20.67 31.84 20.09
CA ASN A 78 19.47 32.58 19.77
C ASN A 78 19.32 32.59 18.24
N PRO A 79 18.73 31.53 17.65
CA PRO A 79 18.70 31.35 16.21
C PRO A 79 18.02 32.53 15.50
N LYS A 80 18.53 32.86 14.31
CA LYS A 80 18.02 33.91 13.43
C LYS A 80 18.11 33.42 11.99
N VAL A 81 17.11 33.75 11.20
CA VAL A 81 17.05 33.46 9.76
C VAL A 81 16.84 34.78 9.03
N THR A 82 17.64 35.02 7.99
CA THR A 82 17.50 36.22 7.15
C THR A 82 16.09 36.26 6.56
N ASP A 83 15.49 37.45 6.52
CA ASP A 83 14.16 37.69 5.96
C ASP A 83 12.97 37.00 6.68
N VAL A 84 13.20 36.39 7.84
CA VAL A 84 12.13 35.83 8.69
C VAL A 84 12.00 36.65 9.99
N PRO A 85 10.83 37.22 10.30
CA PRO A 85 10.61 37.91 11.57
C PRO A 85 10.84 36.98 12.76
N GLU A 86 11.57 37.47 13.78
CA GLU A 86 11.94 36.65 14.95
C GLU A 86 10.73 36.06 15.70
N LEU A 87 9.60 36.76 15.70
CA LEU A 87 8.36 36.32 16.35
C LEU A 87 7.71 35.13 15.62
N GLU A 88 7.74 35.15 14.28
CA GLU A 88 7.21 34.05 13.45
C GLU A 88 8.13 32.84 13.54
N LEU A 89 9.45 33.05 13.46
CA LEU A 89 10.44 31.97 13.63
C LEU A 89 10.25 31.25 14.97
N ALA A 90 10.13 32.01 16.07
CA ALA A 90 9.96 31.42 17.40
C ALA A 90 8.65 30.62 17.52
N LYS A 91 7.57 31.07 16.86
CA LYS A 91 6.28 30.39 16.83
C LYS A 91 6.37 29.08 16.05
N ASP A 92 6.88 29.13 14.83
CA ASP A 92 6.99 27.96 13.95
C ASP A 92 7.89 26.89 14.58
N ASP A 93 9.03 27.30 15.13
CA ASP A 93 9.95 26.38 15.81
C ASP A 93 9.34 25.79 17.08
N ALA A 94 8.61 26.59 17.87
CA ALA A 94 7.92 26.09 19.05
C ALA A 94 6.82 25.06 18.70
N GLU A 95 6.09 25.29 17.60
CA GLU A 95 5.10 24.34 17.09
C GLU A 95 5.76 23.04 16.61
N LEU A 96 6.87 23.13 15.87
CA LEU A 96 7.63 21.98 15.39
C LEU A 96 8.17 21.13 16.55
N LEU A 97 8.72 21.76 17.59
CA LEU A 97 9.30 21.08 18.76
C LEU A 97 8.22 20.53 19.70
N GLY A 98 7.10 21.24 19.84
CA GLY A 98 6.02 20.87 20.76
C GLY A 98 6.34 21.17 22.23
N SER A 99 5.29 21.20 23.06
CA SER A 99 5.36 21.66 24.45
C SER A 99 6.35 20.89 25.32
N GLU A 100 6.43 19.56 25.16
CA GLU A 100 7.31 18.70 25.97
C GLU A 100 8.79 18.99 25.74
N VAL A 101 9.18 19.23 24.49
CA VAL A 101 10.56 19.56 24.13
C VAL A 101 10.86 21.00 24.56
N ILE A 102 9.91 21.92 24.38
CA ILE A 102 10.05 23.33 24.78
C ILE A 102 10.22 23.47 26.30
N ALA A 103 9.44 22.73 27.10
CA ALA A 103 9.58 22.73 28.55
C ALA A 103 11.00 22.31 28.98
N LEU A 104 11.55 21.27 28.35
CA LEU A 104 12.92 20.85 28.64
C LEU A 104 13.96 21.87 28.15
N ILE A 105 13.72 22.53 27.01
CA ILE A 105 14.58 23.62 26.53
C ILE A 105 14.65 24.72 27.57
N HIS A 106 13.51 25.14 28.17
CA HIS A 106 13.50 26.18 29.20
C HIS A 106 14.41 25.82 30.38
N ASP A 107 14.47 24.55 30.78
CA ASP A 107 15.33 24.08 31.87
C ASP A 107 16.83 24.10 31.54
N ILE A 108 17.21 23.86 30.27
CA ILE A 108 18.61 23.66 29.85
C ILE A 108 19.20 24.87 29.12
N ARG A 109 18.38 25.88 28.82
CA ARG A 109 18.77 27.03 28.01
C ARG A 109 19.87 27.83 28.70
N LEU A 110 20.96 28.07 28.00
CA LEU A 110 22.15 28.71 28.54
C LEU A 110 21.89 30.16 28.98
N LYS A 111 22.56 30.56 30.07
CA LYS A 111 22.53 31.93 30.59
C LYS A 111 22.81 32.98 29.52
N ASN A 112 22.21 34.16 29.68
CA ASN A 112 22.31 35.31 28.78
C ASN A 112 21.57 35.20 27.43
N LEU A 113 20.83 34.11 27.19
CA LEU A 113 19.92 34.04 26.05
C LEU A 113 18.62 34.80 26.38
N PRO A 114 18.16 35.72 25.51
CA PRO A 114 16.95 36.50 25.77
C PRO A 114 15.70 35.62 25.71
N GLU A 115 14.63 36.09 26.37
CA GLU A 115 13.29 35.55 26.16
C GLU A 115 12.83 35.80 24.71
N ARG A 116 12.07 34.86 24.15
CA ARG A 116 11.40 35.02 22.85
C ARG A 116 9.91 34.86 22.99
N LYS A 117 9.21 35.82 22.37
CA LYS A 117 7.76 35.88 22.35
C LYS A 117 7.24 35.49 20.97
N GLY A 118 6.04 34.95 20.93
CA GLY A 118 5.29 34.78 19.69
C GLY A 118 4.63 36.08 19.24
N PRO A 119 3.97 36.08 18.07
CA PRO A 119 3.25 37.25 17.53
C PRO A 119 2.15 37.77 18.44
N ASN A 120 1.60 36.92 19.31
CA ASN A 120 0.59 37.25 20.33
C ASN A 120 1.18 37.79 21.66
N GLY A 121 2.50 37.95 21.75
CA GLY A 121 3.19 38.39 22.96
C GLY A 121 3.39 37.30 24.02
N GLN A 122 2.94 36.06 23.79
CA GLN A 122 3.17 34.93 24.68
C GLN A 122 4.65 34.54 24.66
N VAL A 123 5.23 34.26 25.83
CA VAL A 123 6.60 33.73 25.92
C VAL A 123 6.61 32.29 25.42
N LEU A 124 7.35 32.04 24.34
CA LEU A 124 7.56 30.72 23.74
C LEU A 124 8.89 30.12 24.22
N PHE A 125 9.91 30.96 24.36
CA PHE A 125 11.18 30.57 24.96
C PHE A 125 11.53 31.50 26.11
N GLN A 126 11.74 30.95 27.30
CA GLN A 126 12.14 31.72 28.47
C GLN A 126 13.56 32.28 28.33
N ALA A 127 13.89 33.29 29.12
CA ALA A 127 15.27 33.73 29.26
C ALA A 127 16.12 32.59 29.85
N GLY A 128 17.32 32.40 29.32
CA GLY A 128 18.18 31.29 29.74
C GLY A 128 18.79 31.51 31.12
N THR A 129 18.75 30.46 31.95
CA THR A 129 19.33 30.45 33.31
C THR A 129 20.32 29.30 33.52
N GLY A 130 20.37 28.34 32.59
CA GLY A 130 21.18 27.13 32.68
C GLY A 130 22.65 27.33 32.33
N ASP A 131 23.44 26.31 32.59
CA ASP A 131 24.85 26.21 32.21
C ASP A 131 25.11 24.96 31.35
N MET A 132 26.35 24.83 30.87
CA MET A 132 26.73 23.70 30.01
C MET A 132 26.66 22.35 30.75
N SER A 133 26.85 22.32 32.07
CA SER A 133 26.80 21.08 32.85
C SER A 133 25.37 20.52 32.89
N ASN A 134 24.40 21.38 33.20
CA ASN A 134 22.97 21.01 33.20
C ASN A 134 22.52 20.56 31.80
N LEU A 135 22.94 21.27 30.75
CA LEU A 135 22.63 20.89 29.38
C LEU A 135 23.13 19.48 29.06
N LEU A 136 24.41 19.19 29.34
CA LEU A 136 25.02 17.88 29.08
C LEU A 136 24.32 16.76 29.87
N GLN A 137 23.96 17.02 31.14
CA GLN A 137 23.24 16.06 31.98
C GLN A 137 21.86 15.72 31.43
N LYS A 138 21.15 16.70 30.83
CA LYS A 138 19.80 16.52 30.29
C LYS A 138 19.74 16.15 28.80
N LEU A 139 20.87 16.02 28.10
CA LEU A 139 20.91 15.58 26.69
C LEU A 139 20.19 14.24 26.41
N PRO A 140 20.32 13.20 27.27
CA PRO A 140 19.60 11.94 27.05
C PRO A 140 18.09 12.13 27.13
N GLU A 141 17.62 12.95 28.07
CA GLU A 141 16.20 13.29 28.22
C GLU A 141 15.69 14.07 27.00
N LEU A 142 16.48 15.03 26.50
CA LEU A 142 16.14 15.80 25.30
C LEU A 142 15.98 14.90 24.08
N THR A 143 16.92 13.97 23.91
CA THR A 143 16.86 12.97 22.84
C THR A 143 15.59 12.14 22.95
N GLY A 144 15.25 11.67 24.16
CA GLY A 144 14.04 10.89 24.41
C GLY A 144 12.75 11.64 24.07
N ARG A 145 12.62 12.91 24.51
CA ARG A 145 11.43 13.73 24.22
C ARG A 145 11.29 14.05 22.74
N VAL A 146 12.41 14.32 22.05
CA VAL A 146 12.41 14.55 20.59
C VAL A 146 11.97 13.29 19.83
N VAL A 147 12.49 12.10 20.21
CA VAL A 147 12.05 10.84 19.60
C VAL A 147 10.55 10.64 19.80
N GLN A 148 10.02 10.86 21.00
CA GLN A 148 8.57 10.76 21.26
C GLN A 148 7.75 11.75 20.43
N ARG A 149 8.23 12.98 20.24
CA ARG A 149 7.59 13.98 19.37
C ARG A 149 7.54 13.49 17.92
N VAL A 150 8.64 12.98 17.39
CA VAL A 150 8.72 12.45 16.01
C VAL A 150 7.81 11.24 15.83
N GLU A 151 7.73 10.36 16.82
CA GLU A 151 6.79 9.23 16.80
C GLU A 151 5.34 9.68 16.73
N LYS A 152 4.97 10.68 17.54
CA LYS A 152 3.62 11.24 17.53
C LYS A 152 3.28 11.88 16.18
N ASP A 153 4.24 12.58 15.57
CA ASP A 153 4.06 13.19 14.25
C ASP A 153 3.95 12.12 13.14
N GLY A 154 4.65 10.99 13.28
CA GLY A 154 4.66 9.89 12.31
C GLY A 154 3.45 8.95 12.36
N GLN A 155 2.72 8.90 13.48
CA GLN A 155 1.53 8.04 13.63
C GLN A 155 0.39 8.40 12.65
N ALA A 156 0.34 9.63 12.16
CA ALA A 156 -0.69 10.08 11.21
C ALA A 156 -0.52 9.49 9.79
N SER A 157 0.62 8.89 9.45
CA SER A 157 0.97 8.49 8.07
C SER A 157 1.44 7.04 7.92
N SER A 158 1.38 6.22 8.97
CA SER A 158 2.11 4.94 9.02
C SER A 158 1.34 3.70 8.53
N THR A 159 0.04 3.82 8.24
CA THR A 159 -0.78 2.66 7.85
C THR A 159 -0.85 2.53 6.34
N VAL A 160 -0.18 1.51 5.79
CA VAL A 160 -0.35 1.13 4.38
C VAL A 160 -1.71 0.46 4.23
N ASP A 161 -2.59 1.04 3.41
CA ASP A 161 -3.83 0.38 3.03
C ASP A 161 -3.55 -0.72 2.00
N LEU A 162 -3.79 -1.96 2.40
CA LEU A 162 -3.56 -3.15 1.57
C LEU A 162 -4.87 -3.77 1.05
N THR A 163 -6.02 -3.13 1.30
CA THR A 163 -7.34 -3.68 0.95
C THR A 163 -7.50 -3.93 -0.54
N ALA A 164 -6.95 -3.07 -1.40
CA ALA A 164 -6.98 -3.24 -2.85
C ALA A 164 -6.26 -4.53 -3.31
N PHE A 165 -5.15 -4.89 -2.67
CA PHE A 165 -4.42 -6.14 -2.96
C PHE A 165 -5.24 -7.37 -2.55
N ASP A 166 -5.91 -7.30 -1.40
CA ASP A 166 -6.79 -8.38 -0.93
C ASP A 166 -8.00 -8.58 -1.85
N GLN A 167 -8.63 -7.49 -2.27
CA GLN A 167 -9.72 -7.53 -3.25
C GLN A 167 -9.26 -8.13 -4.58
N TYR A 168 -8.09 -7.73 -5.09
CA TYR A 168 -7.53 -8.28 -6.32
C TYR A 168 -7.30 -9.78 -6.22
N ARG A 169 -6.66 -10.24 -5.14
CA ARG A 169 -6.41 -11.67 -4.88
C ARG A 169 -7.72 -12.47 -4.85
N ASN A 170 -8.75 -11.95 -4.18
CA ASN A 170 -10.06 -12.59 -4.11
C ASN A 170 -10.72 -12.70 -5.49
N ASN A 171 -10.65 -11.63 -6.30
CA ASN A 171 -11.21 -11.60 -7.65
C ASN A 171 -10.49 -12.57 -8.58
N VAL A 172 -9.16 -12.61 -8.56
CA VAL A 172 -8.38 -13.57 -9.36
C VAL A 172 -8.68 -15.01 -8.91
N GLY A 173 -8.77 -15.27 -7.61
CA GLY A 173 -9.17 -16.57 -7.09
C GLY A 173 -10.56 -17.01 -7.57
N ALA A 174 -11.53 -16.10 -7.64
CA ALA A 174 -12.84 -16.37 -8.22
C ALA A 174 -12.75 -16.71 -9.72
N LEU A 175 -11.97 -15.95 -10.49
CA LEU A 175 -11.77 -16.18 -11.92
C LEU A 175 -11.11 -17.54 -12.19
N ARG A 176 -10.13 -17.95 -11.37
CA ARG A 176 -9.49 -19.27 -11.48
C ARG A 176 -10.45 -20.41 -11.16
N ARG A 177 -11.32 -20.25 -10.15
CA ARG A 177 -12.40 -21.23 -9.88
C ARG A 177 -13.36 -21.38 -11.05
N ILE A 178 -13.78 -20.26 -11.66
CA ILE A 178 -14.62 -20.29 -12.88
C ILE A 178 -13.89 -21.02 -14.00
N ASN A 179 -12.61 -20.72 -14.20
CA ASN A 179 -11.78 -21.35 -15.23
C ASN A 179 -11.67 -22.87 -15.03
N ALA A 180 -11.52 -23.31 -13.78
CA ALA A 180 -11.48 -24.73 -13.41
C ALA A 180 -12.81 -25.44 -13.70
N ILE A 181 -13.95 -24.80 -13.40
CA ILE A 181 -15.28 -25.32 -13.72
C ILE A 181 -15.46 -25.44 -15.24
N ILE A 182 -15.11 -24.40 -16.00
CA ILE A 182 -15.16 -24.44 -17.48
C ILE A 182 -14.29 -25.59 -18.00
N LYS A 183 -13.08 -25.76 -17.47
CA LYS A 183 -12.19 -26.86 -17.85
C LYS A 183 -12.85 -28.21 -17.63
N GLN A 184 -13.45 -28.40 -16.46
CA GLN A 184 -14.18 -29.63 -16.12
C GLN A 184 -15.30 -29.91 -17.13
N TYR A 185 -16.09 -28.90 -17.51
CA TYR A 185 -17.13 -29.06 -18.53
C TYR A 185 -16.58 -29.40 -19.92
N LEU A 186 -15.48 -28.78 -20.33
CA LEU A 186 -14.87 -29.01 -21.65
C LEU A 186 -14.08 -30.34 -21.72
N ASP A 187 -13.69 -30.90 -20.58
CA ASP A 187 -13.06 -32.21 -20.47
C ASP A 187 -14.08 -33.36 -20.36
N ILE A 188 -15.36 -33.06 -20.08
CA ILE A 188 -16.46 -34.01 -20.30
C ILE A 188 -16.73 -34.05 -21.81
N ASP A 189 -15.93 -34.83 -22.53
CA ASP A 189 -16.27 -35.18 -23.90
C ASP A 189 -17.54 -36.04 -23.86
N VAL A 190 -18.68 -35.49 -24.28
CA VAL A 190 -19.89 -36.28 -24.53
C VAL A 190 -19.66 -37.04 -25.84
N THR A 191 -18.81 -38.07 -25.79
CA THR A 191 -18.74 -39.08 -26.83
C THR A 191 -19.82 -40.11 -26.54
N LEU A 192 -21.08 -39.77 -26.78
CA LEU A 192 -22.06 -40.81 -27.08
C LEU A 192 -21.54 -41.49 -28.35
N SER A 193 -21.16 -42.76 -28.23
CA SER A 193 -20.67 -43.48 -29.39
C SER A 193 -21.82 -43.58 -30.41
N ARG A 194 -21.51 -43.50 -31.70
CA ARG A 194 -22.54 -43.65 -32.74
C ARG A 194 -23.31 -44.96 -32.57
N ASP A 195 -22.62 -46.00 -32.10
CA ASP A 195 -23.16 -47.32 -31.80
C ASP A 195 -24.18 -47.32 -30.66
N GLU A 196 -24.04 -46.41 -29.68
CA GLU A 196 -25.02 -46.26 -28.57
C GLU A 196 -26.30 -45.53 -29.00
N VAL A 197 -26.22 -44.64 -30.00
CA VAL A 197 -27.35 -43.83 -30.47
C VAL A 197 -28.13 -44.53 -31.60
N GLN A 198 -27.46 -45.41 -32.35
CA GLN A 198 -28.04 -46.16 -33.45
C GLN A 198 -29.24 -47.06 -33.08
N PRO A 199 -29.22 -47.85 -31.99
CA PRO A 199 -30.38 -48.65 -31.58
C PRO A 199 -31.57 -47.80 -31.12
N LEU A 200 -31.32 -46.63 -30.51
CA LEU A 200 -32.36 -45.66 -30.16
C LEU A 200 -33.02 -45.04 -31.40
N ALA A 201 -32.21 -44.69 -32.42
CA ALA A 201 -32.72 -44.17 -33.68
C ALA A 201 -33.52 -45.23 -34.47
N GLU A 202 -33.12 -46.49 -34.40
CA GLU A 202 -33.85 -47.62 -35.00
C GLU A 202 -35.17 -47.90 -34.27
N ALA A 203 -35.18 -47.88 -32.93
CA ALA A 203 -36.39 -48.05 -32.13
C ALA A 203 -37.43 -46.94 -32.37
N VAL A 204 -36.99 -45.71 -32.58
CA VAL A 204 -37.89 -44.59 -32.93
C VAL A 204 -38.44 -44.74 -34.35
N ARG A 205 -37.65 -45.28 -35.30
CA ARG A 205 -38.12 -45.55 -36.67
C ARG A 205 -39.12 -46.70 -36.73
N THR A 206 -38.95 -47.73 -35.91
CA THR A 206 -39.91 -48.85 -35.83
C THR A 206 -41.22 -48.45 -35.18
N LEU A 207 -41.21 -47.57 -34.17
CA LEU A 207 -42.44 -47.00 -33.57
C LEU A 207 -43.20 -46.05 -34.51
N ARG A 208 -42.56 -45.55 -35.57
CA ARG A 208 -43.14 -44.61 -36.54
C ARG A 208 -43.68 -45.29 -37.80
N ARG A 209 -43.51 -46.61 -37.93
CA ARG A 209 -44.19 -47.45 -38.93
C ARG A 209 -45.38 -48.14 -38.30
#